data_AF-A0A1R0KYM0-F1
#
_entry.id   AF-A0A1R0KYM0-F1
#
_cell.length_a   1.000
_cell.length_b   1.000
_cell.length_c   1.000
_cell.angle_alpha   90.00
_cell.angle_beta   90.00
_cell.angle_gamma   90.00
#
_symmetry.space_group_name_H-M   'P 1'
#
loop_
_entity.id
_entity.type
_entity.pdbx_description
1 polymer ?
#
loop_
_entity_poly.entity_id
_entity_poly.type
_entity_poly.pdbx_seq_one_letter_code
_entity_poly.pdbx_strand_id
1 'polypeptide(L)'
;MPDSPSEPDDATVDAVGKLVFALETVEQARGHLYAFHHLTGTADFALDEAAEALQQAGHPEWAERIRTELIGLNVLPERWTFQLIEEYDDGYYAAFRGMTRDIAGDLTGGRRHLHEERIKRRRRTDGRPGHEMGRPST
;
A
#
# COMPACT_ATOMS: atom_id res chain seq x y z
N MET A 1 -23.84 2.99 -35.15
CA MET A 1 -23.17 2.38 -34.00
C MET A 1 -21.99 3.28 -33.67
N PRO A 2 -21.85 3.83 -32.45
CA PRO A 2 -20.60 4.48 -32.13
C PRO A 2 -19.50 3.41 -32.22
N ASP A 3 -18.42 3.72 -32.94
CA ASP A 3 -17.28 2.83 -33.08
C ASP A 3 -16.86 2.34 -31.70
N SER A 4 -16.82 1.01 -31.53
CA SER A 4 -16.22 0.45 -30.32
C SER A 4 -14.79 0.99 -30.26
N PRO A 5 -14.33 1.51 -29.10
CA PRO A 5 -12.97 2.00 -28.99
C PRO A 5 -12.02 0.92 -29.48
N SER A 6 -11.12 1.28 -30.39
CA SER A 6 -10.13 0.35 -30.95
C SER A 6 -9.37 -0.31 -29.80
N GLU A 7 -9.18 -1.63 -29.88
CA GLU A 7 -8.31 -2.36 -28.94
C GLU A 7 -6.95 -1.63 -28.85
N PRO A 8 -6.46 -1.30 -27.64
CA PRO A 8 -5.17 -0.64 -27.48
C PRO A 8 -4.04 -1.56 -27.97
N ASP A 9 -3.03 -0.97 -28.59
CA ASP A 9 -1.86 -1.71 -29.07
C ASP A 9 -1.04 -2.33 -27.93
N ASP A 10 -0.16 -3.27 -28.27
CA ASP A 10 0.66 -3.98 -27.28
C ASP A 10 1.60 -3.05 -26.50
N ALA A 11 2.11 -1.98 -27.12
CA ALA A 11 3.01 -1.03 -26.47
C ALA A 11 2.28 -0.21 -25.40
N THR A 12 1.05 0.21 -25.68
CA THR A 12 0.17 0.93 -24.75
C THR A 12 -0.21 0.04 -23.58
N VAL A 13 -0.60 -1.21 -23.84
CA VAL A 13 -0.95 -2.15 -22.77
C VAL A 13 0.26 -2.48 -21.88
N ASP A 14 1.46 -2.61 -22.45
CA ASP A 14 2.69 -2.79 -21.69
C ASP A 14 3.03 -1.55 -20.83
N ALA A 15 2.92 -0.35 -21.38
CA ALA A 15 3.18 0.90 -20.65
C ALA A 15 2.20 1.09 -19.47
N VAL A 16 0.90 0.89 -19.69
CA VAL A 16 -0.11 0.98 -18.63
C VAL A 16 0.08 -0.14 -17.60
N GLY A 17 0.45 -1.35 -18.02
CA GLY A 17 0.79 -2.44 -17.11
C GLY A 17 1.93 -2.08 -16.15
N LYS A 18 3.00 -1.45 -16.66
CA LYS A 18 4.12 -0.95 -15.83
C LYS A 18 3.68 0.10 -14.82
N LEU A 19 2.76 1.00 -15.20
CA LEU A 19 2.22 2.01 -14.30
C LEU A 19 1.37 1.39 -13.19
N VAL A 20 0.52 0.41 -13.52
CA VAL A 20 -0.26 -0.35 -12.54
C VAL A 20 0.65 -1.10 -11.58
N PHE A 21 1.68 -1.80 -12.08
CA PHE A 21 2.67 -2.46 -11.25
C PHE A 21 3.38 -1.50 -10.28
N ALA A 22 3.69 -0.28 -10.74
CA ALA A 22 4.26 0.74 -9.87
C ALA A 22 3.27 1.17 -8.77
N LEU A 23 1.97 1.31 -9.07
CA LEU A 23 0.95 1.57 -8.06
C LEU A 23 0.83 0.43 -7.04
N GLU A 24 0.82 -0.84 -7.49
CA GLU A 24 0.79 -2.01 -6.60
C GLU A 24 2.00 -2.01 -5.64
N THR A 25 3.16 -1.59 -6.12
CA THR A 25 4.36 -1.43 -5.28
C THR A 25 4.17 -0.33 -4.23
N VAL A 26 3.55 0.79 -4.61
CA VAL A 26 3.19 1.89 -3.69
C VAL A 26 2.15 1.43 -2.67
N GLU A 27 1.20 0.56 -3.05
CA GLU A 27 0.21 -0.04 -2.13
C GLU A 27 0.88 -0.97 -1.11
N GLN A 28 1.91 -1.72 -1.50
CA GLN A 28 2.72 -2.51 -0.56
C GLN A 28 3.47 -1.61 0.44
N ALA A 29 4.11 -0.54 -0.05
CA ALA A 29 4.75 0.45 0.81
C ALA A 29 3.75 1.09 1.79
N ARG A 30 2.53 1.42 1.33
CA ARG A 30 1.43 1.88 2.19
C ARG A 30 1.10 0.84 3.26
N GLY A 31 0.98 -0.43 2.90
CA GLY A 31 0.77 -1.52 3.88
C GLY A 31 1.84 -1.57 4.96
N HIS A 32 3.11 -1.39 4.59
CA HIS A 32 4.21 -1.31 5.56
C HIS A 32 4.12 -0.10 6.48
N LEU A 33 3.62 1.04 6.00
CA LEU A 33 3.41 2.23 6.84
C LEU A 33 2.34 2.00 7.91
N TYR A 34 1.25 1.30 7.56
CA TYR A 34 0.25 0.87 8.53
C TYR A 34 0.80 -0.14 9.54
N ALA A 35 1.59 -1.12 9.06
CA ALA A 35 2.25 -2.08 9.95
C ALA A 35 3.20 -1.38 10.93
N PHE A 36 4.00 -0.42 10.43
CA PHE A 36 4.86 0.42 11.24
C PHE A 36 4.08 1.17 12.32
N HIS A 37 2.99 1.87 11.96
CA HIS A 37 2.13 2.57 12.91
C HIS A 37 1.60 1.66 14.03
N HIS A 38 1.08 0.48 13.67
CA HIS A 38 0.57 -0.47 14.66
C HIS A 38 1.68 -0.98 15.59
N LEU A 39 2.82 -1.41 15.04
CA LEU A 39 3.93 -1.93 15.83
C LEU A 39 4.51 -0.87 16.76
N THR A 40 4.67 0.37 16.28
CA THR A 40 5.14 1.48 17.13
C THR A 40 4.14 1.81 18.22
N GLY A 41 2.83 1.87 17.91
CA GLY A 41 1.80 2.10 18.93
C GLY A 41 1.75 1.00 19.98
N THR A 42 1.88 -0.27 19.58
CA THR A 42 1.98 -1.40 20.52
C THR A 42 3.21 -1.27 21.43
N ALA A 43 4.36 -0.90 20.88
CA ALA A 43 5.57 -0.69 21.69
C ALA A 43 5.43 0.50 22.65
N ASP A 44 4.75 1.58 22.23
CA ASP A 44 4.46 2.74 23.08
C ASP A 44 3.57 2.38 24.28
N PHE A 45 2.53 1.56 24.08
CA PHE A 45 1.74 1.03 25.19
C PHE A 45 2.57 0.15 26.14
N ALA A 46 3.46 -0.68 25.60
CA ALA A 46 4.34 -1.51 26.42
C ALA A 46 5.36 -0.67 27.23
N LEU A 47 5.72 0.53 26.78
CA LEU A 47 6.57 1.44 27.55
C LEU A 47 5.87 1.95 28.81
N ASP A 48 4.56 2.19 28.75
CA ASP A 48 3.78 2.62 29.93
C ASP A 48 3.74 1.51 30.99
N GLU A 49 3.46 0.27 30.57
CA GLU A 49 3.52 -0.92 31.43
C GLU A 49 4.91 -1.10 32.06
N ALA A 50 5.99 -0.91 31.27
CA ALA A 50 7.35 -1.02 31.76
C ALA A 50 7.70 0.08 32.78
N ALA A 51 7.27 1.32 32.55
CA ALA A 51 7.48 2.43 33.48
C ALA A 51 6.74 2.18 34.80
N GLU A 52 5.51 1.67 34.75
CA GLU A 52 4.76 1.27 35.95
C GLU A 52 5.48 0.12 36.69
N ALA A 53 5.91 -0.92 36.00
CA ALA A 53 6.62 -2.05 36.61
C ALA A 53 7.93 -1.60 37.30
N LEU A 54 8.71 -0.72 36.67
CA LEU A 54 9.92 -0.15 37.26
C LEU A 54 9.64 0.66 38.52
N GLN A 55 8.56 1.46 38.50
CA GLN A 55 8.11 2.21 39.68
C GLN A 55 7.77 1.26 40.84
N GLN A 56 7.01 0.20 40.57
CA GLN A 56 6.60 -0.79 41.58
C GLN A 56 7.79 -1.62 42.10
N ALA A 57 8.80 -1.85 41.26
CA ALA A 57 10.03 -2.54 41.63
C ALA A 57 11.01 -1.69 42.46
N GLY A 58 10.69 -0.41 42.71
CA GLY A 58 11.55 0.48 43.48
C GLY A 58 12.61 1.24 42.67
N HIS A 59 12.38 1.38 41.36
CA HIS A 59 13.23 2.13 40.42
C HIS A 59 12.52 3.38 39.85
N PRO A 60 12.07 4.32 40.70
CA PRO A 60 11.27 5.47 40.28
C PRO A 60 12.01 6.41 39.31
N GLU A 61 13.32 6.55 39.43
CA GLU A 61 14.13 7.40 38.57
C GLU A 61 14.13 6.93 37.11
N TRP A 62 14.14 5.61 36.88
CA TRP A 62 14.07 5.03 35.54
C TRP A 62 12.66 5.11 34.97
N ALA A 63 11.65 4.85 35.80
CA ALA A 63 10.25 5.00 35.43
C ALA A 63 9.96 6.44 34.96
N GLU A 64 10.40 7.44 35.72
CA GLU A 64 10.20 8.85 35.37
C GLU A 64 10.94 9.24 34.10
N ARG A 65 12.15 8.74 33.92
CA ARG A 65 12.93 9.01 32.71
C ARG A 65 12.26 8.45 31.46
N ILE A 66 11.68 7.25 31.53
CA ILE A 66 10.89 6.69 30.41
C ILE A 66 9.67 7.58 30.11
N ARG A 67 8.91 7.97 31.15
CA ARG A 67 7.73 8.82 30.98
C ARG A 67 8.03 10.18 30.37
N THR A 68 9.18 10.75 30.68
CA THR A 68 9.55 12.10 30.25
C THR A 68 10.36 12.14 28.95
N GLU A 69 11.17 11.12 28.67
CA GLU A 69 12.03 11.10 27.48
C GLU A 69 11.48 10.27 26.31
N LEU A 70 10.69 9.21 26.58
CA LEU A 70 10.21 8.30 25.54
C LEU A 70 8.70 8.40 25.29
N ILE A 71 7.88 8.40 26.34
CA ILE A 71 6.43 8.48 26.17
C ILE A 71 6.05 9.86 25.62
N GLY A 72 5.36 9.86 24.48
CA GLY A 72 5.02 11.09 23.74
C GLY A 72 6.14 11.65 22.86
N LEU A 73 7.30 10.97 22.77
CA LEU A 73 8.36 11.33 21.83
C LEU A 73 7.89 11.06 20.40
N ASN A 74 7.98 12.05 19.52
CA ASN A 74 7.61 11.87 18.11
C ASN A 74 8.60 10.97 17.34
N VAL A 75 8.11 10.15 16.41
CA VAL A 75 8.96 9.31 15.54
C VAL A 75 9.75 10.12 14.50
N LEU A 76 9.22 11.28 14.12
CA LEU A 76 9.84 12.26 13.23
C LEU A 76 9.55 13.67 13.78
N PRO A 77 10.30 14.72 13.37
CA PRO A 77 10.01 16.08 13.82
C PRO A 77 8.54 16.45 13.63
N GLU A 78 7.88 16.84 14.72
CA GLU A 78 6.47 17.27 14.75
C GLU A 78 5.45 16.21 14.29
N ARG A 79 5.86 14.93 14.20
CA ARG A 79 5.04 13.86 13.63
C ARG A 79 5.06 12.57 14.43
N TRP A 80 3.86 12.16 14.83
CA TRP A 80 3.56 10.79 15.22
C TRP A 80 3.19 9.93 14.01
N THR A 81 3.14 8.62 14.22
CA THR A 81 3.01 7.63 13.15
C THR A 81 1.71 7.75 12.35
N PHE A 82 0.58 8.15 12.97
CA PHE A 82 -0.68 8.34 12.25
C PHE A 82 -0.61 9.51 11.26
N GLN A 83 0.11 10.58 11.62
CA GLN A 83 0.26 11.73 10.74
C GLN A 83 1.07 11.37 9.49
N LEU A 84 2.03 10.44 9.62
CA LEU A 84 2.77 9.92 8.46
C LEU A 84 1.85 9.16 7.51
N ILE A 85 0.89 8.39 8.05
CA ILE A 85 -0.12 7.70 7.24
C ILE A 85 -0.99 8.71 6.50
N GLU A 86 -1.54 9.69 7.22
CA GLU A 86 -2.42 10.71 6.64
C GLU A 86 -1.72 11.47 5.51
N GLU A 87 -0.49 11.93 5.74
CA GLU A 87 0.27 12.66 4.73
C GLU A 87 0.66 11.80 3.52
N TYR A 88 0.98 10.53 3.74
CA TYR A 88 1.28 9.61 2.65
C TYR A 88 0.02 9.32 1.82
N ASP A 89 -1.11 9.09 2.48
CA ASP A 89 -2.39 8.77 1.85
C ASP A 89 -2.95 9.94 1.05
N ASP A 90 -3.04 11.12 1.66
CA ASP A 90 -3.62 12.32 1.06
C ASP A 90 -2.69 12.98 0.05
N GLY A 91 -1.37 12.77 0.19
CA GLY A 91 -0.35 13.30 -0.70
C GLY A 91 0.03 12.30 -1.80
N TYR A 92 1.13 11.59 -1.55
CA TYR A 92 1.81 10.79 -2.57
C TYR A 92 0.93 9.68 -3.14
N TYR A 93 0.22 8.94 -2.28
CA TYR A 93 -0.63 7.83 -2.70
C TYR A 93 -1.86 8.30 -3.49
N ALA A 94 -2.58 9.32 -3.02
CA ALA A 94 -3.73 9.88 -3.73
C ALA A 94 -3.34 10.38 -5.14
N ALA A 95 -2.21 11.08 -5.26
CA ALA A 95 -1.71 11.55 -6.56
C ALA A 95 -1.37 10.38 -7.50
N PHE A 96 -0.65 9.37 -7.02
CA PHE A 96 -0.28 8.20 -7.81
C PHE A 96 -1.52 7.44 -8.29
N ARG A 97 -2.45 7.16 -7.36
CA ARG A 97 -3.69 6.44 -7.64
C ARG A 97 -4.58 7.20 -8.62
N GLY A 98 -4.69 8.51 -8.48
CA GLY A 98 -5.45 9.37 -9.40
C GLY A 98 -4.90 9.31 -10.83
N MET A 99 -3.58 9.53 -10.98
CA MET A 99 -2.93 9.50 -12.29
C MET A 99 -3.05 8.13 -12.97
N THR A 100 -2.84 7.03 -12.22
CA THR A 100 -2.99 5.67 -12.76
C THR A 100 -4.42 5.39 -13.18
N ARG A 101 -5.43 5.82 -12.41
CA ARG A 101 -6.83 5.66 -12.78
C ARG A 101 -7.15 6.40 -14.07
N ASP A 102 -6.72 7.65 -14.19
CA ASP A 102 -7.06 8.49 -15.34
C ASP A 102 -6.40 7.93 -16.62
N ILE A 103 -5.10 7.57 -16.56
CA ILE A 103 -4.37 6.96 -17.68
C ILE A 103 -4.97 5.60 -18.08
N ALA A 104 -5.30 4.74 -17.11
CA ALA A 104 -5.93 3.45 -17.41
C ALA A 104 -7.35 3.62 -17.99
N GLY A 105 -8.10 4.59 -17.48
CA GLY A 105 -9.41 4.97 -18.00
C GLY A 105 -9.35 5.32 -19.48
N ASP A 106 -8.45 6.22 -19.84
CA ASP A 106 -8.32 6.75 -21.20
C ASP A 106 -7.71 5.74 -22.17
N LEU A 107 -6.67 5.00 -21.75
CA LEU A 107 -5.85 4.20 -22.67
C LEU A 107 -6.24 2.72 -22.73
N THR A 108 -6.88 2.17 -21.69
CA THR A 108 -7.28 0.75 -21.68
C THR A 108 -8.76 0.54 -21.40
N GLY A 109 -9.56 1.62 -21.33
CA GLY A 109 -10.97 1.59 -21.00
C GLY A 109 -11.22 1.18 -19.54
N GLY A 110 -10.27 1.46 -18.65
CA GLY A 110 -10.32 1.08 -17.24
C GLY A 110 -10.17 -0.43 -16.98
N ARG A 111 -9.78 -1.22 -18.00
CA ARG A 111 -9.57 -2.67 -17.84
C ARG A 111 -8.36 -2.94 -16.95
N ARG A 112 -8.62 -3.50 -15.78
CA ARG A 112 -7.58 -3.98 -14.85
C ARG A 112 -6.87 -5.21 -15.42
N HIS A 113 -5.58 -5.31 -15.16
CA HIS A 113 -4.73 -6.47 -15.47
C HIS A 113 -4.74 -6.95 -16.94
N LEU A 114 -4.98 -6.03 -17.89
CA LEU A 114 -5.03 -6.37 -19.30
C LEU A 114 -3.70 -6.95 -19.82
N HIS A 115 -2.58 -6.47 -19.28
CA HIS A 115 -1.25 -6.97 -19.61
C HIS A 115 -1.07 -8.43 -19.15
N GLU A 116 -1.40 -8.73 -17.90
CA GLU A 116 -1.35 -10.06 -17.31
C GLU A 116 -2.34 -11.02 -18.00
N GLU A 117 -3.50 -10.52 -18.39
CA GLU A 117 -4.48 -11.27 -19.18
C GLU A 117 -3.89 -11.71 -20.52
N ARG A 118 -3.21 -10.81 -21.25
CA ARG A 118 -2.51 -11.14 -22.51
C ARG A 118 -1.39 -12.17 -22.27
N ILE A 119 -0.62 -12.03 -21.19
CA ILE A 119 0.41 -13.01 -20.80
C ILE A 119 -0.22 -14.38 -20.50
N LYS A 120 -1.30 -14.43 -19.72
CA LYS A 120 -1.99 -15.68 -19.38
C LYS A 120 -2.55 -16.36 -20.62
N ARG A 121 -3.16 -15.60 -21.55
CA ARG A 121 -3.64 -16.12 -22.84
C ARG A 121 -2.53 -16.75 -23.66
N ARG A 122 -1.33 -16.17 -23.68
CA ARG A 122 -0.16 -16.71 -24.40
C ARG A 122 0.45 -17.93 -23.71
N ARG A 123 0.39 -18.01 -22.38
CA ARG A 123 1.03 -19.08 -21.59
C ARG A 123 0.13 -20.30 -21.33
N ARG A 124 -1.18 -20.22 -21.56
CA ARG A 124 -2.10 -21.35 -21.34
C ARG A 124 -1.86 -22.48 -22.35
N THR A 125 -2.17 -23.70 -21.95
CA THR A 125 -2.18 -24.87 -22.84
C THR A 125 -3.62 -25.18 -23.18
N ASP A 126 -3.96 -25.14 -24.47
CA ASP A 126 -5.33 -25.37 -24.91
C ASP A 126 -5.81 -26.79 -24.56
N GLY A 127 -7.02 -26.88 -23.99
CA GLY A 127 -7.67 -28.15 -23.64
C GLY A 127 -7.12 -28.87 -22.40
N ARG A 128 -6.09 -28.33 -21.73
CA ARG A 128 -5.53 -28.94 -20.52
C ARG A 128 -6.31 -28.48 -19.27
N PRO A 129 -6.86 -29.43 -18.47
CA PRO A 129 -7.53 -29.08 -17.22
C PRO A 129 -6.64 -28.24 -16.30
N GLY A 130 -7.18 -27.13 -15.78
CA GLY A 130 -6.49 -26.17 -14.92
C GLY A 130 -5.75 -25.05 -15.66
N HIS A 131 -5.79 -25.03 -17.00
CA HIS A 131 -5.16 -23.99 -17.84
C HIS A 131 -6.19 -23.03 -18.45
N GLU A 132 -7.49 -23.22 -18.18
CA GLU A 132 -8.57 -22.39 -18.68
C GLU A 132 -8.45 -20.94 -18.20
N MET A 133 -8.97 -20.01 -19.00
CA MET A 133 -9.12 -18.60 -18.61
C MET A 133 -10.55 -18.39 -18.12
N GLY A 134 -10.69 -18.14 -16.82
CA GLY A 134 -11.97 -17.70 -16.25
C GLY A 134 -12.36 -16.30 -16.76
N ARG A 135 -13.63 -15.94 -16.60
CA ARG A 135 -14.05 -14.55 -16.82
C ARG A 135 -13.35 -13.65 -15.79
N PRO A 136 -12.93 -12.42 -16.16
CA PRO A 136 -12.40 -11.46 -15.19
C PRO A 136 -13.40 -11.26 -14.05
N SER A 137 -12.90 -11.15 -12.82
CA SER A 137 -13.70 -10.71 -11.68
C SER A 137 -14.14 -9.27 -11.96
N THR A 138 -15.44 -9.06 -12.17
CA THR A 138 -16.03 -7.72 -12.34
C THR A 138 -15.67 -6.83 -11.17
#